data_AF-A0A081XZV9-F1
#
_entry.id   AF-A0A081XZV9-F1
#
_cell.length_a   1.000
_cell.length_b   1.000
_cell.length_c   1.000
_cell.angle_alpha   90.00
_cell.angle_beta   90.00
_cell.angle_gamma   90.00
#
_symmetry.space_group_name_H-M   'P 1'
#
loop_
_entity.id
_entity.type
_entity.pdbx_description
1 polymer ?
#
loop_
_entity_poly.entity_id
_entity_poly.type
_entity_poly.pdbx_seq_one_letter_code
_entity_poly.pdbx_strand_id
1 'polypeptide(L)'
;MLLIPCAALLLACVLGQGTAWAASPSDAEKVFCLTGAGRQGVVDAAVALGLAAPGSTGTTIDPTGGGAESLGLEAWQKREQADFRRACAAHVKAVGLAQGAQPSSPASPGFLTWLLPLLVGAALTVGSAEFRSTRERGLADANGIRAASGAFRDTVSSYAAAWSETAVGARPSSTALDAARRQLVTTLRRATAGRGEWGFAAQLVSDLEGPRYRFELTDGWQADRTVGRLKDRVERLGALLGALESDVERIATAVQELTPGPRRRMRRDAPASPSCPVR
;
A
#
# COMPACT_ATOMS: atom_id res chain seq x y z
N MET A 1 -12.22 60.23 4.14
CA MET A 1 -12.40 59.10 5.06
C MET A 1 -13.80 58.53 4.88
N LEU A 2 -13.98 57.47 4.09
CA LEU A 2 -15.26 56.78 3.87
C LEU A 2 -14.97 55.40 3.25
N LEU A 3 -14.87 54.35 4.07
CA LEU A 3 -14.62 52.96 3.64
C LEU A 3 -15.16 51.97 4.69
N ILE A 4 -16.43 52.08 5.08
CA ILE A 4 -17.10 51.10 5.96
C ILE A 4 -18.61 51.03 5.60
N PRO A 5 -19.01 50.35 4.50
CA PRO A 5 -20.26 49.59 4.59
C PRO A 5 -20.36 48.29 3.74
N CYS A 6 -19.26 47.71 3.23
CA CYS A 6 -19.37 46.48 2.41
C CYS A 6 -19.30 45.16 3.19
N ALA A 7 -18.76 45.16 4.42
CA ALA A 7 -18.55 43.92 5.17
C ALA A 7 -19.81 43.39 5.88
N ALA A 8 -20.78 44.25 6.18
CA ALA A 8 -21.98 43.85 6.93
C ALA A 8 -23.02 43.10 6.07
N LEU A 9 -23.03 43.30 4.75
CA LEU A 9 -24.02 42.70 3.85
C LEU A 9 -23.69 41.25 3.44
N LEU A 10 -22.42 40.84 3.58
CA LEU A 10 -22.00 39.45 3.34
C LEU A 10 -22.27 38.52 4.54
N LEU A 11 -22.39 39.05 5.76
CA LEU A 11 -22.60 38.22 6.94
C LEU A 11 -24.07 37.78 7.12
N ALA A 12 -25.03 38.52 6.55
CA ALA A 12 -26.46 38.22 6.71
C ALA A 12 -26.96 37.06 5.82
N CYS A 13 -26.27 36.71 4.74
CA CYS A 13 -26.70 35.62 3.84
C CYS A 13 -26.30 34.21 4.31
N VAL A 14 -25.45 34.06 5.33
CA VAL A 14 -24.95 32.74 5.76
C VAL A 14 -25.88 32.07 6.80
N LEU A 15 -26.75 32.82 7.47
CA LEU A 15 -27.62 32.29 8.53
C LEU A 15 -28.98 31.75 8.05
N GLY A 16 -29.21 31.72 6.73
CA GLY A 16 -30.48 31.28 6.12
C GLY A 16 -30.50 29.85 5.57
N GLN A 17 -29.59 28.95 5.98
CA GLN A 17 -29.66 27.55 5.55
C GLN A 17 -30.67 26.79 6.42
N GLY A 18 -31.92 26.82 5.96
CA GLY A 18 -33.01 26.04 6.53
C GLY A 18 -32.65 24.56 6.65
N THR A 19 -33.16 23.94 7.71
CA THR A 19 -33.08 22.49 7.93
C THR A 19 -33.71 21.77 6.73
N ALA A 20 -32.88 21.27 5.81
CA ALA A 20 -33.32 20.44 4.70
C ALA A 20 -33.82 19.12 5.28
N TRP A 21 -35.14 18.96 5.32
CA TRP A 21 -35.76 17.67 5.57
C TRP A 21 -35.31 16.73 4.46
N ALA A 22 -34.69 15.61 4.85
CA ALA A 22 -34.21 14.61 3.91
C ALA A 22 -35.39 14.07 3.10
N ALA A 23 -35.50 14.52 1.85
CA ALA A 23 -36.48 14.00 0.92
C ALA A 23 -36.34 12.47 0.87
N SER A 24 -37.45 11.77 1.04
CA SER A 24 -37.49 10.33 0.83
C SER A 24 -36.96 10.04 -0.57
N PRO A 25 -36.02 9.09 -0.74
CA PRO A 25 -35.45 8.78 -2.04
C PRO A 25 -36.57 8.48 -3.03
N SER A 26 -36.45 9.02 -4.24
CA SER A 26 -37.45 8.76 -5.28
C SER A 26 -37.46 7.26 -5.59
N ASP A 27 -38.63 6.69 -5.90
CA ASP A 27 -38.73 5.27 -6.28
C ASP A 27 -37.79 4.91 -7.44
N ALA A 28 -37.45 5.89 -8.28
CA ALA A 28 -36.47 5.77 -9.36
C ALA A 28 -35.04 5.49 -8.86
N GLU A 29 -34.58 6.15 -7.78
CA GLU A 29 -33.26 5.89 -7.19
C GLU A 29 -33.17 4.47 -6.64
N LYS A 30 -34.24 4.01 -5.98
CA LYS A 30 -34.32 2.65 -5.45
C LYS A 30 -34.26 1.62 -6.57
N VAL A 31 -35.00 1.83 -7.66
CA VAL A 31 -34.94 0.95 -8.84
C VAL A 31 -33.54 0.95 -9.44
N PHE A 32 -32.93 2.13 -9.63
CA PHE A 32 -31.57 2.26 -10.15
C PHE A 32 -30.55 1.45 -9.35
N CYS A 33 -30.55 1.61 -8.03
CA CYS A 33 -29.64 0.91 -7.11
C CYS A 33 -29.87 -0.61 -7.05
N LEU A 34 -31.05 -1.11 -7.42
CA LEU A 34 -31.37 -2.55 -7.44
C LEU A 34 -31.22 -3.19 -8.83
N THR A 35 -31.01 -2.40 -9.89
CA THR A 35 -30.72 -2.93 -11.24
C THR A 35 -29.37 -3.63 -11.29
N GLY A 36 -29.21 -4.65 -12.13
CA GLY A 36 -27.95 -5.41 -12.25
C GLY A 36 -26.70 -4.54 -12.44
N ALA A 37 -26.83 -3.40 -13.14
CA ALA A 37 -25.74 -2.44 -13.33
C ALA A 37 -25.41 -1.60 -12.07
N GLY A 38 -26.41 -1.29 -11.23
CA GLY A 38 -26.23 -0.47 -10.02
C GLY A 38 -25.81 -1.27 -8.78
N ARG A 39 -26.11 -2.56 -8.73
CA ARG A 39 -25.88 -3.41 -7.53
C ARG A 39 -24.44 -3.39 -7.04
N GLN A 40 -23.47 -3.60 -7.94
CA GLN A 40 -22.07 -3.62 -7.57
C GLN A 40 -21.63 -2.26 -7.02
N GLY A 41 -22.05 -1.17 -7.65
CA GLY A 41 -21.69 0.17 -7.20
C GLY A 41 -22.29 0.55 -5.84
N VAL A 42 -23.46 0.03 -5.49
CA VAL A 42 -24.04 0.18 -4.14
C VAL A 42 -23.23 -0.60 -3.11
N VAL A 43 -22.78 -1.81 -3.44
CA VAL A 43 -21.94 -2.63 -2.57
C VAL A 43 -20.57 -1.98 -2.35
N ASP A 44 -19.93 -1.49 -3.41
CA ASP A 44 -18.66 -0.77 -3.33
C ASP A 44 -18.80 0.49 -2.45
N ALA A 45 -19.90 1.23 -2.58
CA ALA A 45 -20.20 2.37 -1.74
C ALA A 45 -20.43 1.95 -0.27
N ALA A 46 -21.11 0.82 -0.02
CA ALA A 46 -21.33 0.30 1.32
C ALA A 46 -20.00 -0.10 2.00
N VAL A 47 -19.09 -0.75 1.27
CA VAL A 47 -17.74 -1.08 1.76
C VAL A 47 -16.94 0.18 2.06
N ALA A 48 -16.97 1.18 1.16
CA ALA A 48 -16.28 2.45 1.36
C ALA A 48 -16.80 3.24 2.59
N LEU A 49 -18.09 3.12 2.91
CA LEU A 49 -18.72 3.71 4.09
C LEU A 49 -18.54 2.88 5.37
N GLY A 50 -17.92 1.70 5.30
CA GLY A 50 -17.77 0.78 6.43
C GLY A 50 -19.08 0.09 6.85
N LEU A 51 -20.09 0.10 5.98
CA LEU A 51 -21.39 -0.56 6.20
C LEU A 51 -21.36 -2.04 5.82
N ALA A 52 -20.40 -2.44 4.98
CA ALA A 52 -20.19 -3.80 4.53
C ALA A 52 -18.71 -4.22 4.60
N ALA A 53 -18.46 -5.52 4.77
CA ALA A 53 -17.11 -6.06 4.82
C ALA A 53 -16.47 -6.19 3.41
N PRO A 54 -15.12 -6.16 3.30
CA PRO A 54 -14.38 -6.21 2.02
C PRO A 54 -14.54 -7.48 1.15
N GLY A 55 -15.42 -8.42 1.52
CA GLY A 55 -15.76 -9.62 0.73
C GLY A 55 -17.13 -9.56 0.05
N SER A 56 -17.86 -8.47 0.23
CA SER A 56 -19.21 -8.31 -0.33
C SER A 56 -19.20 -8.26 -1.86
N THR A 57 -20.22 -8.85 -2.48
CA THR A 57 -20.40 -8.95 -3.93
C THR A 57 -21.70 -8.28 -4.36
N GLY A 58 -21.88 -7.97 -5.64
CA GLY A 58 -23.11 -7.36 -6.17
C GLY A 58 -24.42 -8.11 -5.88
N THR A 59 -24.36 -9.35 -5.39
CA THR A 59 -25.55 -10.11 -4.96
C THR A 59 -25.63 -10.32 -3.45
N THR A 60 -24.51 -10.21 -2.73
CA THR A 60 -24.39 -10.63 -1.33
C THR A 60 -23.60 -9.59 -0.52
N ILE A 61 -24.13 -9.17 0.62
CA ILE A 61 -23.51 -8.18 1.49
C ILE A 61 -23.29 -8.75 2.89
N ASP A 62 -22.13 -8.45 3.46
CA ASP A 62 -21.74 -8.86 4.81
C ASP A 62 -21.75 -7.61 5.71
N PRO A 63 -22.82 -7.35 6.50
CA PRO A 63 -22.93 -6.11 7.28
C PRO A 63 -21.94 -6.08 8.43
N THR A 64 -21.28 -4.94 8.63
CA THR A 64 -20.24 -4.79 9.68
C THR A 64 -20.81 -4.77 11.11
N GLY A 65 -22.13 -4.64 11.29
CA GLY A 65 -22.77 -4.30 12.57
C GLY A 65 -23.75 -5.31 13.16
N GLY A 66 -24.05 -6.44 12.51
CA GLY A 66 -25.13 -7.30 12.99
C GLY A 66 -25.11 -8.74 12.50
N GLY A 67 -24.36 -9.61 13.20
CA GLY A 67 -24.34 -11.05 12.99
C GLY A 67 -23.72 -11.44 11.64
N ALA A 68 -22.75 -12.35 11.63
CA ALA A 68 -21.92 -12.70 10.48
C ALA A 68 -22.65 -13.43 9.34
N GLU A 69 -23.96 -13.24 9.18
CA GLU A 69 -24.74 -13.87 8.12
C GLU A 69 -24.76 -12.99 6.88
N SER A 70 -24.23 -13.54 5.79
CA SER A 70 -24.28 -12.93 4.47
C SER A 70 -25.72 -12.76 4.00
N LEU A 71 -26.11 -11.53 3.68
CA LEU A 71 -27.47 -11.20 3.26
C LEU A 71 -27.49 -10.93 1.75
N GLY A 72 -28.56 -11.36 1.08
CA GLY A 72 -28.84 -10.86 -0.27
C GLY A 72 -29.10 -9.35 -0.26
N LEU A 73 -28.75 -8.64 -1.34
CA LEU A 73 -28.90 -7.18 -1.40
C LEU A 73 -30.35 -6.71 -1.14
N GLU A 74 -31.35 -7.46 -1.63
CA GLU A 74 -32.77 -7.20 -1.39
C GLU A 74 -33.18 -7.46 0.08
N ALA A 75 -32.56 -8.45 0.73
CA ALA A 75 -32.79 -8.73 2.15
C ALA A 75 -32.18 -7.64 3.03
N TRP A 76 -30.97 -7.19 2.69
CA TRP A 76 -30.33 -6.05 3.34
C TRP A 76 -31.13 -4.75 3.18
N GLN A 77 -31.67 -4.50 1.97
CA GLN A 77 -32.54 -3.35 1.70
C GLN A 77 -33.82 -3.35 2.57
N LYS A 78 -34.36 -4.52 2.96
CA LYS A 78 -35.54 -4.63 3.83
C LYS A 78 -35.20 -4.49 5.32
N ARG A 79 -34.10 -5.13 5.75
CA ARG A 79 -33.68 -5.20 7.15
C ARG A 79 -32.96 -3.93 7.61
N GLU A 80 -32.00 -3.43 6.81
CA GLU A 80 -31.14 -2.29 7.13
C GLU A 80 -31.42 -1.09 6.20
N GLN A 81 -32.68 -0.64 6.17
CA GLN A 81 -33.14 0.39 5.23
C GLN A 81 -32.36 1.71 5.30
N ALA A 82 -31.84 2.07 6.47
CA ALA A 82 -31.05 3.29 6.64
C ALA A 82 -29.67 3.18 5.95
N ASP A 83 -29.03 2.02 6.08
CA ASP A 83 -27.69 1.77 5.55
C ASP A 83 -27.70 1.61 4.05
N PHE A 84 -28.69 0.86 3.53
CA PHE A 84 -28.93 0.75 2.09
C PHE A 84 -29.14 2.12 1.46
N ARG A 85 -29.97 2.99 2.06
CA ARG A 85 -30.20 4.35 1.53
C ARG A 85 -28.94 5.19 1.52
N ARG A 86 -28.09 5.06 2.55
CA ARG A 86 -26.81 5.76 2.64
C ARG A 86 -25.86 5.34 1.52
N ALA A 87 -25.73 4.03 1.30
CA ALA A 87 -24.88 3.47 0.26
C ALA A 87 -25.42 3.81 -1.15
N CYS A 88 -26.74 3.68 -1.37
CA CYS A 88 -27.39 4.05 -2.63
C CYS A 88 -27.23 5.55 -2.93
N ALA A 89 -27.44 6.44 -1.95
CA ALA A 89 -27.24 7.87 -2.14
C ALA A 89 -25.78 8.23 -2.42
N ALA A 90 -24.83 7.56 -1.76
CA ALA A 90 -23.40 7.73 -2.05
C ALA A 90 -23.07 7.25 -3.47
N HIS A 91 -23.62 6.13 -3.90
CA HIS A 91 -23.47 5.62 -5.26
C HIS A 91 -24.08 6.56 -6.30
N VAL A 92 -25.33 7.00 -6.12
CA VAL A 92 -26.00 7.96 -7.02
C VAL A 92 -25.24 9.29 -7.08
N LYS A 93 -24.72 9.78 -5.95
CA LYS A 93 -23.84 10.96 -5.96
C LYS A 93 -22.52 10.70 -6.67
N ALA A 94 -21.89 9.55 -6.49
CA ALA A 94 -20.67 9.19 -7.19
C ALA A 94 -20.90 9.08 -8.71
N VAL A 95 -22.03 8.48 -9.11
CA VAL A 95 -22.48 8.41 -10.50
C VAL A 95 -22.82 9.80 -11.02
N GLY A 96 -23.50 10.64 -10.25
CA GLY A 96 -23.84 12.02 -10.62
C GLY A 96 -22.61 12.95 -10.70
N LEU A 97 -21.61 12.74 -9.84
CA LEU A 97 -20.30 13.41 -9.93
C LEU A 97 -19.52 12.91 -11.15
N ALA A 98 -19.59 11.62 -11.46
CA ALA A 98 -19.02 11.05 -12.69
C ALA A 98 -19.76 11.52 -13.95
N GLN A 99 -21.06 11.80 -13.84
CA GLN A 99 -21.90 12.35 -14.91
C GLN A 99 -21.85 13.87 -15.00
N GLY A 100 -21.13 14.54 -14.07
CA GLY A 100 -20.97 15.99 -14.03
C GLY A 100 -22.28 16.70 -13.73
N ALA A 101 -22.52 17.05 -12.46
CA ALA A 101 -23.50 18.08 -12.13
C ALA A 101 -23.09 19.39 -12.85
N GLN A 102 -23.70 19.63 -14.00
CA GLN A 102 -23.61 20.89 -14.73
C GLN A 102 -23.98 22.03 -13.78
N PRO A 103 -23.15 23.07 -13.60
CA PRO A 103 -23.72 24.35 -13.23
C PRO A 103 -24.71 24.71 -14.34
N SER A 104 -25.98 24.85 -13.97
CA SER A 104 -27.05 25.36 -14.81
C SER A 104 -26.75 26.82 -15.17
N SER A 105 -25.81 27.02 -16.07
CA SER A 105 -25.56 28.31 -16.70
C SER A 105 -26.04 28.24 -18.15
N PRO A 106 -26.97 29.11 -18.57
CA PRO A 106 -27.55 29.07 -19.90
C PRO A 106 -26.58 29.69 -20.91
N ALA A 107 -25.66 28.91 -21.48
CA ALA A 107 -24.88 29.36 -22.63
C ALA A 107 -24.40 28.20 -23.53
N SER A 108 -24.91 28.19 -24.76
CA SER A 108 -24.47 27.45 -25.96
C SER A 108 -24.50 25.90 -25.91
N PRO A 109 -25.50 25.24 -26.55
CA PRO A 109 -25.51 23.80 -26.78
C PRO A 109 -24.73 23.46 -28.06
N GLY A 110 -23.93 22.39 -28.06
CA GLY A 110 -23.50 21.81 -29.34
C GLY A 110 -22.34 20.82 -29.30
N PHE A 111 -21.24 21.12 -28.59
CA PHE A 111 -20.00 20.35 -28.78
C PHE A 111 -19.39 19.76 -27.50
N LEU A 112 -19.48 20.46 -26.37
CA LEU A 112 -18.84 20.03 -25.11
C LEU A 112 -19.55 18.87 -24.41
N THR A 113 -20.86 18.69 -24.61
CA THR A 113 -21.66 17.62 -23.97
C THR A 113 -21.34 16.22 -24.50
N TRP A 114 -20.91 16.07 -25.74
CA TRP A 114 -20.49 14.78 -26.31
C TRP A 114 -19.04 14.40 -25.97
N LEU A 115 -18.19 15.39 -25.69
CA LEU A 115 -16.77 15.19 -25.40
C LEU A 115 -16.51 14.73 -23.96
N LEU A 116 -17.35 15.14 -23.00
CA LEU A 116 -17.19 14.76 -21.59
C LEU A 116 -17.17 13.25 -21.32
N PRO A 117 -18.13 12.42 -21.81
CA PRO A 117 -18.11 10.99 -21.56
C PRO A 117 -16.89 10.30 -22.20
N LEU A 118 -16.38 10.80 -23.34
CA LEU A 118 -15.14 10.32 -23.94
C LEU A 118 -13.91 10.62 -23.07
N LEU A 119 -13.85 11.83 -22.47
CA LEU A 119 -12.77 12.21 -21.55
C LEU A 119 -12.81 11.42 -20.24
N VAL A 120 -14.01 11.16 -19.69
CA VAL A 120 -14.17 10.33 -18.48
C VAL A 120 -13.82 8.87 -18.76
N GLY A 121 -14.27 8.32 -19.89
CA GLY A 121 -13.90 6.96 -20.33
C GLY A 121 -12.38 6.82 -20.51
N ALA A 122 -11.73 7.81 -21.10
CA ALA A 122 -10.28 7.86 -21.22
C ALA A 122 -9.59 7.96 -19.84
N ALA A 123 -10.07 8.83 -18.94
CA ALA A 123 -9.49 8.99 -17.60
C ALA A 123 -9.62 7.73 -16.73
N LEU A 124 -10.76 7.03 -16.77
CA LEU A 124 -10.98 5.74 -16.09
C LEU A 124 -10.07 4.64 -16.65
N THR A 125 -9.90 4.61 -17.97
CA THR A 125 -9.01 3.66 -18.63
C THR A 125 -7.54 3.92 -18.26
N VAL A 126 -7.12 5.19 -18.24
CA VAL A 126 -5.76 5.58 -17.84
C VAL A 126 -5.53 5.28 -16.35
N GLY A 127 -6.47 5.65 -15.47
CA GLY A 127 -6.33 5.41 -14.03
C GLY A 127 -6.29 3.92 -13.66
N SER A 128 -7.10 3.09 -14.31
CA SER A 128 -7.07 1.63 -14.09
C SER A 128 -5.80 0.97 -14.65
N ALA A 129 -5.30 1.43 -15.80
CA ALA A 129 -4.03 0.98 -16.36
C ALA A 129 -2.83 1.37 -15.47
N GLU A 130 -2.80 2.60 -14.94
CA GLU A 130 -1.77 3.08 -14.03
C GLU A 130 -1.78 2.32 -12.70
N PHE A 131 -2.96 2.05 -12.14
CA PHE A 131 -3.11 1.26 -10.92
C PHE A 131 -2.55 -0.16 -11.10
N ARG A 132 -2.94 -0.82 -12.20
CA ARG A 132 -2.45 -2.16 -12.53
C ARG A 132 -0.94 -2.18 -12.75
N SER A 133 -0.41 -1.22 -13.53
CA SER A 133 1.02 -1.09 -13.77
C SER A 133 1.80 -0.88 -12.46
N THR A 134 1.27 -0.09 -11.53
CA THR A 134 1.93 0.16 -10.25
C THR A 134 1.94 -1.11 -9.37
N ARG A 135 0.83 -1.86 -9.33
CA ARG A 135 0.76 -3.13 -8.61
C ARG A 135 1.71 -4.18 -9.18
N GLU A 136 1.77 -4.29 -10.50
CA GLU A 136 2.68 -5.20 -11.20
C GLU A 136 4.14 -4.84 -10.94
N ARG A 137 4.49 -3.54 -10.93
CA ARG A 137 5.83 -3.07 -10.52
C ARG A 137 6.15 -3.43 -9.08
N GLY A 138 5.23 -3.21 -8.15
CA GLY A 138 5.43 -3.58 -6.73
C GLY A 138 5.70 -5.07 -6.54
N LEU A 139 4.96 -5.93 -7.25
CA LEU A 139 5.21 -7.38 -7.24
C LEU A 139 6.58 -7.74 -7.86
N ALA A 140 6.94 -7.12 -8.97
CA ALA A 140 8.24 -7.33 -9.62
C ALA A 140 9.40 -6.90 -8.72
N ASP A 141 9.30 -5.75 -8.05
CA ASP A 141 10.31 -5.23 -7.12
C ASP A 141 10.45 -6.14 -5.89
N ALA A 142 9.33 -6.56 -5.29
CA ALA A 142 9.32 -7.49 -4.15
C ALA A 142 9.99 -8.83 -4.51
N ASN A 143 9.66 -9.40 -5.66
CA ASN A 143 10.29 -10.64 -6.15
C ASN A 143 11.78 -10.44 -6.47
N GLY A 144 12.15 -9.28 -7.03
CA GLY A 144 13.54 -8.92 -7.29
C GLY A 144 14.36 -8.85 -6.00
N ILE A 145 13.80 -8.28 -4.93
CA ILE A 145 14.43 -8.24 -3.61
C ILE A 145 14.63 -9.66 -3.07
N ARG A 146 13.58 -10.51 -3.07
CA ARG A 146 13.66 -11.91 -2.59
C ARG A 146 14.71 -12.70 -3.36
N ALA A 147 14.73 -12.59 -4.69
CA ALA A 147 15.71 -13.26 -5.53
C ALA A 147 17.15 -12.80 -5.23
N ALA A 148 17.38 -11.49 -5.08
CA ALA A 148 18.69 -10.95 -4.74
C ALA A 148 19.16 -11.38 -3.34
N SER A 149 18.24 -11.49 -2.38
CA SER A 149 18.53 -11.99 -1.02
C SER A 149 18.89 -13.48 -1.03
N GLY A 150 18.13 -14.30 -1.76
CA GLY A 150 18.44 -15.71 -1.96
C GLY A 150 19.82 -15.92 -2.58
N ALA A 151 20.13 -15.23 -3.68
CA ALA A 151 21.43 -15.29 -4.33
C ALA A 151 22.58 -14.86 -3.40
N PHE A 152 22.35 -13.84 -2.57
CA PHE A 152 23.32 -13.42 -1.56
C PHE A 152 23.55 -14.50 -0.50
N ARG A 153 22.48 -15.09 0.06
CA ARG A 153 22.54 -16.19 1.02
C ARG A 153 23.29 -17.41 0.45
N ASP A 154 23.01 -17.79 -0.78
CA ASP A 154 23.67 -18.92 -1.45
C ASP A 154 25.17 -18.67 -1.63
N THR A 155 25.52 -17.44 -1.99
CA THR A 155 26.92 -17.01 -2.14
C THR A 155 27.65 -17.03 -0.79
N VAL A 156 27.01 -16.55 0.27
CA VAL A 156 27.58 -16.57 1.64
C VAL A 156 27.77 -18.02 2.12
N SER A 157 26.78 -18.88 1.87
CA SER A 157 26.84 -20.29 2.27
C SER A 157 27.94 -21.04 1.52
N SER A 158 28.06 -20.82 0.21
CA SER A 158 29.15 -21.37 -0.62
C SER A 158 30.52 -20.88 -0.15
N TYR A 159 30.63 -19.60 0.21
CA TYR A 159 31.86 -19.02 0.74
C TYR A 159 32.25 -19.65 2.09
N ALA A 160 31.29 -19.82 3.00
CA ALA A 160 31.51 -20.49 4.28
C ALA A 160 31.88 -21.97 4.12
N ALA A 161 31.23 -22.69 3.20
CA ALA A 161 31.56 -24.08 2.86
C ALA A 161 33.00 -24.21 2.33
N ALA A 162 33.41 -23.33 1.40
CA ALA A 162 34.76 -23.31 0.88
C ALA A 162 35.81 -23.10 1.98
N TRP A 163 35.51 -22.27 2.99
CA TRP A 163 36.39 -22.12 4.16
C TRP A 163 36.50 -23.41 5.00
N SER A 164 35.44 -24.19 5.10
CA SER A 164 35.46 -25.47 5.84
C SER A 164 36.25 -26.57 5.12
N GLU A 165 36.26 -26.56 3.79
CA GLU A 165 37.00 -27.52 2.96
C GLU A 165 38.49 -27.18 2.86
N THR A 166 38.85 -25.91 2.96
CA THR A 166 40.22 -25.41 2.71
C THR A 166 41.10 -25.42 3.97
N ALA A 167 41.11 -26.53 4.72
CA ALA A 167 41.98 -26.68 5.90
C ALA A 167 43.49 -26.49 5.56
N VAL A 168 43.88 -26.80 4.32
CA VAL A 168 45.25 -26.64 3.79
C VAL A 168 45.17 -26.22 2.31
N GLY A 169 44.99 -24.94 1.99
CA GLY A 169 44.87 -24.49 0.60
C GLY A 169 44.68 -23.00 0.36
N ALA A 170 44.37 -22.64 -0.89
CA ALA A 170 44.20 -21.27 -1.36
C ALA A 170 42.88 -20.66 -0.86
N ARG A 171 42.94 -19.46 -0.28
CA ARG A 171 41.79 -18.79 0.33
C ARG A 171 40.67 -18.55 -0.69
N PRO A 172 39.40 -18.81 -0.33
CA PRO A 172 38.29 -18.46 -1.21
C PRO A 172 38.23 -16.95 -1.41
N SER A 173 38.03 -16.53 -2.66
CA SER A 173 37.93 -15.12 -3.03
C SER A 173 36.63 -14.49 -2.52
N SER A 174 36.70 -13.30 -1.92
CA SER A 174 35.52 -12.55 -1.49
C SER A 174 34.82 -11.78 -2.63
N THR A 175 35.36 -11.82 -3.86
CA THR A 175 34.84 -11.02 -4.98
C THR A 175 33.39 -11.33 -5.31
N ALA A 176 33.00 -12.62 -5.33
CA ALA A 176 31.63 -13.04 -5.59
C ALA A 176 30.68 -12.56 -4.48
N LEU A 177 31.13 -12.64 -3.23
CA LEU A 177 30.37 -12.20 -2.06
C LEU A 177 30.13 -10.68 -2.07
N ASP A 178 31.16 -9.90 -2.38
CA ASP A 178 31.04 -8.45 -2.53
C ASP A 178 30.13 -8.05 -3.71
N ALA A 179 30.18 -8.79 -4.82
CA ALA A 179 29.28 -8.57 -5.95
C ALA A 179 27.82 -8.84 -5.58
N ALA A 180 27.53 -9.97 -4.93
CA ALA A 180 26.19 -10.32 -4.48
C ALA A 180 25.64 -9.31 -3.45
N ARG A 181 26.49 -8.84 -2.52
CA ARG A 181 26.14 -7.79 -1.55
C ARG A 181 25.75 -6.48 -2.24
N ARG A 182 26.57 -6.00 -3.19
CA ARG A 182 26.26 -4.78 -3.97
C ARG A 182 24.97 -4.93 -4.77
N GLN A 183 24.72 -6.11 -5.33
CA GLN A 183 23.50 -6.39 -6.06
C GLN A 183 22.27 -6.29 -5.14
N LEU A 184 22.30 -6.91 -3.95
CA LEU A 184 21.22 -6.81 -2.96
C LEU A 184 20.97 -5.35 -2.55
N VAL A 185 22.03 -4.60 -2.20
CA VAL A 185 21.92 -3.19 -1.83
C VAL A 185 21.32 -2.35 -2.97
N THR A 186 21.73 -2.58 -4.21
CA THR A 186 21.22 -1.87 -5.38
C THR A 186 19.74 -2.15 -5.60
N THR A 187 19.33 -3.41 -5.47
CA THR A 187 17.93 -3.83 -5.61
C THR A 187 17.07 -3.21 -4.51
N LEU A 188 17.53 -3.22 -3.25
CA LEU A 188 16.85 -2.57 -2.14
C LEU A 188 16.68 -1.07 -2.39
N ARG A 189 17.76 -0.36 -2.73
CA ARG A 189 17.71 1.08 -3.04
C ARG A 189 16.73 1.41 -4.16
N ARG A 190 16.71 0.61 -5.23
CA ARG A 190 15.79 0.79 -6.36
C ARG A 190 14.33 0.62 -5.91
N ALA A 191 14.02 -0.47 -5.21
CA ALA A 191 12.66 -0.76 -4.75
C ALA A 191 12.13 0.27 -3.74
N THR A 192 13.03 0.90 -2.98
CA THR A 192 12.69 1.96 -2.01
C THR A 192 12.85 3.38 -2.55
N ALA A 193 13.27 3.54 -3.82
CA ALA A 193 13.44 4.85 -4.42
C ALA A 193 12.10 5.61 -4.43
N GLY A 194 12.11 6.86 -3.97
CA GLY A 194 10.89 7.66 -3.85
C GLY A 194 10.02 7.37 -2.61
N ARG A 195 10.40 6.43 -1.75
CA ARG A 195 9.68 6.07 -0.50
C ARG A 195 10.33 6.71 0.73
N GLY A 196 10.52 8.03 0.71
CA GLY A 196 11.36 8.82 1.64
C GLY A 196 11.14 8.68 3.16
N GLU A 197 10.19 7.87 3.63
CA GLU A 197 9.92 7.61 5.05
C GLU A 197 10.32 6.19 5.52
N TRP A 198 10.94 5.37 4.66
CA TRP A 198 11.31 3.99 5.01
C TRP A 198 12.66 3.91 5.75
N GLY A 199 12.71 4.46 6.95
CA GLY A 199 13.92 4.48 7.78
C GLY A 199 14.51 3.09 8.04
N PHE A 200 13.67 2.05 8.15
CA PHE A 200 14.13 0.68 8.35
C PHE A 200 14.89 0.09 7.14
N ALA A 201 14.47 0.39 5.90
CA ALA A 201 15.18 -0.06 4.72
C ALA A 201 16.51 0.69 4.53
N ALA A 202 16.53 1.98 4.87
CA ALA A 202 17.77 2.77 4.92
C ALA A 202 18.76 2.21 5.95
N GLN A 203 18.26 1.82 7.13
CA GLN A 203 19.06 1.16 8.16
C GLN A 203 19.64 -0.17 7.66
N LEU A 204 18.84 -1.02 7.03
CA LEU A 204 19.31 -2.30 6.49
C LEU A 204 20.40 -2.10 5.43
N VAL A 205 20.22 -1.15 4.52
CA VAL A 205 21.24 -0.79 3.53
C VAL A 205 22.52 -0.31 4.21
N SER A 206 22.41 0.55 5.22
CA SER A 206 23.55 1.02 6.01
C SER A 206 24.27 -0.12 6.73
N ASP A 207 23.52 -1.09 7.27
CA ASP A 207 24.09 -2.25 7.95
C ASP A 207 24.85 -3.15 6.96
N LEU A 208 24.27 -3.42 5.79
CA LEU A 208 24.89 -4.20 4.72
C LEU A 208 26.16 -3.52 4.14
N GLU A 209 26.17 -2.20 4.03
CA GLU A 209 27.34 -1.44 3.60
C GLU A 209 28.38 -1.24 4.73
N GLY A 210 27.93 -1.36 5.98
CA GLY A 210 28.70 -1.08 7.18
C GLY A 210 29.84 -2.08 7.44
N PRO A 211 30.79 -1.68 8.31
CA PRO A 211 31.98 -2.47 8.62
C PRO A 211 31.63 -3.79 9.33
N ARG A 212 30.52 -3.85 10.07
CA ARG A 212 30.08 -5.05 10.78
C ARG A 212 29.86 -6.22 9.83
N TYR A 213 29.04 -6.02 8.79
CA TYR A 213 28.78 -7.06 7.80
C TYR A 213 30.05 -7.46 7.05
N ARG A 214 30.88 -6.48 6.65
CA ARG A 214 32.15 -6.77 5.99
C ARG A 214 33.07 -7.64 6.85
N PHE A 215 33.25 -7.29 8.12
CA PHE A 215 34.11 -8.03 9.04
C PHE A 215 33.63 -9.46 9.27
N GLU A 216 32.33 -9.66 9.50
CA GLU A 216 31.75 -10.99 9.71
C GLU A 216 31.83 -11.88 8.47
N LEU A 217 31.75 -11.27 7.28
CA LEU A 217 31.73 -11.97 6.00
C LEU A 217 33.10 -12.25 5.41
N THR A 218 34.12 -11.41 5.66
CA THR A 218 35.44 -11.56 5.04
C THR A 218 36.55 -11.65 6.09
N ASP A 219 36.80 -10.55 6.80
CA ASP A 219 38.08 -10.35 7.47
C ASP A 219 38.23 -11.25 8.70
N GLY A 220 37.13 -11.56 9.38
CA GLY A 220 37.14 -12.41 10.56
C GLY A 220 37.42 -13.90 10.28
N TRP A 221 37.21 -14.38 9.05
CA TRP A 221 37.50 -15.78 8.70
C TRP A 221 39.00 -16.10 8.71
N GLN A 222 39.85 -15.09 8.51
CA GLN A 222 41.30 -15.27 8.52
C GLN A 222 41.87 -15.47 9.93
N ALA A 223 41.21 -14.89 10.93
CA ALA A 223 41.65 -14.92 12.33
C ALA A 223 41.31 -16.23 13.06
N ASP A 224 40.26 -16.93 12.60
CA ASP A 224 39.67 -18.08 13.29
C ASP A 224 39.91 -19.40 12.53
N ARG A 225 41.15 -19.90 12.55
CA ARG A 225 41.53 -21.13 11.81
C ARG A 225 41.28 -22.45 12.54
N THR A 226 40.94 -22.42 13.83
CA THR A 226 40.64 -23.65 14.58
C THR A 226 39.24 -24.14 14.25
N VAL A 227 39.08 -25.44 14.00
CA VAL A 227 37.80 -26.08 13.60
C VAL A 227 36.62 -25.66 14.49
N GLY A 228 36.81 -25.59 15.82
CA GLY A 228 35.77 -25.15 16.76
C GLY A 228 35.28 -23.72 16.51
N ARG A 229 36.20 -22.77 16.32
CA ARG A 229 35.84 -21.36 16.05
C ARG A 229 35.20 -21.18 14.68
N LEU A 230 35.58 -21.99 13.69
CA LEU A 230 34.95 -21.98 12.37
C LEU A 230 33.48 -22.39 12.48
N LYS A 231 33.18 -23.45 13.24
CA LYS A 231 31.81 -23.90 13.50
C LYS A 231 30.97 -22.81 14.18
N ASP A 232 31.49 -22.21 15.25
CA ASP A 232 30.78 -21.14 15.96
C ASP A 232 30.51 -19.92 15.04
N ARG A 233 31.45 -19.65 14.12
CA ARG A 233 31.30 -18.56 13.15
C ARG A 233 30.25 -18.88 12.09
N VAL A 234 30.21 -20.11 11.56
CA VAL A 234 29.15 -20.57 10.63
C VAL A 234 27.77 -20.46 11.29
N GLU A 235 27.65 -20.82 12.56
CA GLU A 235 26.39 -20.71 13.31
C GLU A 235 25.96 -19.25 13.50
N ARG A 236 26.89 -18.36 13.93
CA ARG A 236 26.62 -16.91 14.02
C ARG A 236 26.23 -16.32 12.67
N LEU A 237 26.91 -16.74 11.60
CA LEU A 237 26.58 -16.31 10.24
C LEU A 237 25.19 -16.77 9.83
N GLY A 238 24.80 -18.00 10.15
CA GLY A 238 23.45 -18.51 9.92
C GLY A 238 22.38 -17.67 10.61
N ALA A 239 22.61 -17.30 11.88
CA ALA A 239 21.71 -16.41 12.62
C ALA A 239 21.62 -15.00 11.99
N LEU A 240 22.74 -14.43 11.58
CA LEU A 240 22.79 -13.13 10.89
C LEU A 240 22.06 -13.16 9.54
N LEU A 241 22.20 -14.24 8.77
CA LEU A 241 21.49 -14.42 7.50
C LEU A 241 19.99 -14.61 7.71
N GLY A 242 19.57 -15.33 8.76
CA GLY A 242 18.16 -15.47 9.11
C GLY A 242 17.51 -14.14 9.51
N ALA A 243 18.23 -13.30 10.27
CA ALA A 243 17.77 -11.94 10.58
C ALA A 243 17.66 -11.06 9.32
N LEU A 244 18.67 -11.10 8.45
CA LEU A 244 18.66 -10.40 7.17
C LEU A 244 17.48 -10.83 6.29
N GLU A 245 17.21 -12.12 6.18
CA GLU A 245 16.11 -12.67 5.40
C GLU A 245 14.75 -12.19 5.92
N SER A 246 14.57 -12.19 7.25
CA SER A 246 13.37 -11.64 7.88
C SER A 246 13.20 -10.14 7.58
N ASP A 247 14.28 -9.35 7.70
CA ASP A 247 14.26 -7.93 7.40
C ASP A 247 13.94 -7.65 5.93
N VAL A 248 14.53 -8.42 5.03
CA VAL A 248 14.26 -8.35 3.60
C VAL A 248 12.81 -8.72 3.28
N GLU A 249 12.26 -9.77 3.88
CA GLU A 249 10.87 -10.18 3.63
C GLU A 249 9.89 -9.09 4.10
N ARG A 250 10.15 -8.44 5.25
CA ARG A 250 9.34 -7.28 5.68
C ARG A 250 9.37 -6.15 4.65
N ILE A 251 10.54 -5.86 4.06
CA ILE A 251 10.65 -4.87 2.98
C ILE A 251 9.86 -5.33 1.75
N ALA A 252 10.01 -6.58 1.32
CA ALA A 252 9.33 -7.13 0.15
C ALA A 252 7.80 -7.09 0.30
N THR A 253 7.27 -7.50 1.44
CA THR A 253 5.84 -7.41 1.76
C THR A 253 5.36 -5.96 1.77
N ALA A 254 6.10 -5.05 2.41
CA ALA A 254 5.75 -3.63 2.39
C ALA A 254 5.78 -3.06 0.95
N VAL A 255 6.69 -3.50 0.09
CA VAL A 255 6.77 -3.04 -1.32
C VAL A 255 5.54 -3.52 -2.09
N GLN A 256 5.11 -4.74 -1.84
CA GLN A 256 3.94 -5.39 -2.44
C GLN A 256 2.61 -4.80 -1.96
N GLU A 257 2.49 -4.47 -0.67
CA GLU A 257 1.24 -3.99 -0.05
C GLU A 257 0.98 -2.51 -0.24
N LEU A 258 2.03 -1.69 -0.40
CA LEU A 258 1.90 -0.25 -0.72
C LEU A 258 1.43 -0.05 -2.17
N THR A 259 0.17 -0.40 -2.36
CA THR A 259 -0.71 0.06 -3.40
C THR A 259 -0.79 1.58 -3.31
N PRO A 260 -0.80 2.36 -4.42
CA PRO A 260 -0.93 3.81 -4.40
C PRO A 260 -2.34 4.22 -3.92
N GLY A 261 -2.61 4.06 -2.62
CA GLY A 261 -3.72 4.67 -1.93
C GLY A 261 -3.32 6.08 -1.46
N PRO A 262 -4.30 6.98 -1.22
CA PRO A 262 -4.01 8.31 -0.70
C PRO A 262 -3.16 8.16 0.55
N ARG A 263 -1.99 8.82 0.56
CA ARG A 263 -0.96 8.77 1.62
C ARG A 263 -1.60 8.90 3.00
N ARG A 264 -2.02 7.77 3.58
CA ARG A 264 -2.31 7.70 5.01
C ARG A 264 -0.95 7.84 5.64
N ARG A 265 -0.68 9.05 6.16
CA ARG A 265 0.46 9.29 7.04
C ARG A 265 0.46 8.16 8.06
N MET A 266 1.38 7.20 7.91
CA MET A 266 1.60 6.21 8.94
C MET A 266 2.12 7.02 10.13
N ARG A 267 1.22 7.26 11.08
CA ARG A 267 1.55 7.91 12.34
C ARG A 267 2.64 7.05 12.95
N ARG A 268 3.81 7.67 13.13
CA ARG A 268 5.05 7.05 13.58
C ARG A 268 4.87 6.60 15.03
N ASP A 269 4.20 5.48 15.25
CA ASP A 269 4.26 4.77 16.51
C ASP A 269 5.58 3.99 16.51
N ALA A 270 6.67 4.72 16.75
CA ALA A 270 7.98 4.13 16.93
C ALA A 270 7.90 3.23 18.18
N PRO A 271 8.13 1.91 18.08
CA PRO A 271 8.30 1.10 19.27
C PRO A 271 9.51 1.66 20.02
N ALA A 272 9.30 2.03 21.30
CA ALA A 272 10.37 2.49 22.17
C ALA A 272 11.49 1.44 22.16
N SER A 273 12.66 1.82 21.63
CA SER A 273 13.82 0.95 21.66
C SER A 273 14.17 0.64 23.12
N PRO A 274 14.30 -0.63 23.52
CA PRO A 274 14.80 -0.97 24.84
C PRO A 274 16.24 -0.46 24.95
N SER A 275 16.46 0.41 25.92
CA SER A 275 17.79 0.96 26.23
C SER A 275 18.68 -0.19 26.68
N CYS A 276 19.73 -0.51 25.92
CA CYS A 276 20.75 -1.41 26.42
C CYS A 276 21.51 -0.74 27.58
N PRO A 277 21.66 -1.38 28.75
CA PRO A 277 22.53 -0.89 29.80
C PRO A 277 23.98 -0.97 29.34
N VAL A 278 24.67 0.17 29.36
CA VAL A 278 26.12 0.25 29.19
C VAL A 278 26.75 -0.43 30.42
N ARG A 279 27.62 -1.42 30.16
CA ARG A 279 28.49 -2.04 31.17
C ARG A 279 29.94 -1.66 30.88
#